data_AF-A0A1L6F9K3-F1
#
_entry.id   AF-A0A1L6F9K3-F1
#
_cell.length_a   1.000
_cell.length_b   1.000
_cell.length_c   1.000
_cell.angle_alpha   90.00
_cell.angle_beta   90.00
_cell.angle_gamma   90.00
#
_symmetry.space_group_name_H-M   'P 1'
#
loop_
_entity.id
_entity.type
_entity.pdbx_description
1 polymer ?
#
loop_
_entity_poly.entity_id
_entity_poly.type
_entity_poly.pdbx_seq_one_letter_code
_entity_poly.pdbx_strand_id
1 'polypeptide(L)' 'MRRLKIAALAAGVALGLSACGEQAQVTVYEQGRYQGKADTRPWEGPLFNGDREAWEKALMSRSRNQSEYNRIQ' A
#
# COMPACT_ATOMS: atom_id res chain seq x y z
N MET A 1 3.72 34.42 -42.94
CA MET A 1 4.28 34.30 -41.57
C MET A 1 3.23 34.36 -40.45
N ARG A 2 2.22 35.25 -40.48
CA ARG A 2 1.18 35.35 -39.43
C ARG A 2 0.38 34.05 -39.21
N ARG A 3 0.01 33.35 -40.28
CA ARG A 3 -0.70 32.05 -40.21
C ARG A 3 0.13 30.94 -39.55
N LEU A 4 1.43 30.88 -39.86
CA LEU A 4 2.37 29.94 -39.24
C LEU A 4 2.53 30.18 -37.73
N LYS A 5 2.59 31.45 -37.31
CA LYS A 5 2.65 31.80 -35.88
C LYS A 5 1.39 31.38 -35.11
N ILE A 6 0.21 31.56 -35.73
CA ILE A 6 -1.07 31.13 -35.14
C ILE A 6 -1.14 29.61 -35.02
N ALA A 7 -0.72 28.90 -36.07
CA ALA A 7 -0.68 27.43 -36.06
C ALA A 7 0.26 26.88 -34.98
N ALA A 8 1.45 27.48 -34.82
CA ALA A 8 2.40 27.10 -33.78
C ALA A 8 1.86 27.33 -32.36
N LEU A 9 1.18 28.46 -32.14
CA LEU A 9 0.56 28.77 -30.85
C LEU A 9 -0.57 27.79 -30.52
N ALA A 10 -1.44 27.49 -31.49
CA ALA A 10 -2.54 26.54 -31.31
C ALA A 10 -2.03 25.13 -30.98
N ALA A 11 -0.97 24.68 -31.64
CA ALA A 11 -0.34 23.38 -31.36
C ALA A 11 0.26 23.34 -29.94
N GLY A 12 0.92 24.40 -29.49
CA GLY A 12 1.47 24.49 -28.14
C GLY A 12 0.39 24.41 -27.06
N VAL A 13 -0.74 25.07 -27.26
CA VAL A 13 -1.88 25.03 -26.32
C VAL A 13 -2.49 23.63 -26.25
N ALA A 14 -2.69 22.98 -27.41
CA ALA A 14 -3.24 21.62 -27.46
C ALA A 14 -2.34 20.60 -26.74
N LEU A 15 -1.02 20.71 -26.90
CA LEU A 15 -0.05 19.84 -26.21
C LEU A 15 0.02 20.13 -24.70
N GLY A 16 -0.04 21.40 -24.29
CA GLY A 16 -0.03 21.78 -22.87
C GLY A 16 -1.26 21.28 -22.10
N LEU A 17 -2.42 21.22 -22.74
CA LEU A 17 -3.65 20.69 -22.15
C LEU A 17 -3.60 19.17 -21.91
N SER A 18 -2.78 18.43 -22.65
CA SER A 18 -2.59 16.98 -22.44
C SER A 18 -1.78 16.63 -21.20
N ALA A 19 -1.07 17.59 -20.60
CA ALA A 19 -0.26 17.38 -19.41
C ALA A 19 -1.06 17.29 -18.09
N CYS A 20 -2.35 17.63 -18.09
CA CYS A 20 -3.24 17.45 -16.93
C CYS A 20 -3.92 16.07 -16.88
N GLY A 21 -3.70 15.20 -17.85
CA GLY A 21 -4.22 13.84 -17.87
C GLY A 21 -3.35 12.89 -17.05
N GLU A 22 -3.35 13.02 -15.71
CA GLU A 22 -2.82 11.99 -14.83
C GLU A 22 -3.56 10.68 -15.12
N GLN A 23 -2.85 9.69 -15.65
CA GLN A 23 -3.38 8.34 -15.74
C GLN A 23 -3.34 7.72 -14.34
N ALA A 24 -4.42 7.02 -13.96
CA ALA A 24 -4.48 6.35 -12.67
C ALA A 24 -3.22 5.48 -12.46
N GLN A 25 -2.50 5.74 -11.38
CA GLN A 25 -1.24 5.06 -11.05
C GLN A 25 -1.42 3.59 -10.63
N VAL A 26 -2.65 3.09 -10.68
CA VAL A 26 -3.02 1.70 -10.47
C VAL A 26 -3.57 1.16 -11.79
N THR A 27 -2.79 0.32 -12.46
CA THR A 27 -3.09 -0.19 -13.80
C THR A 27 -4.28 -1.15 -13.82
N VAL A 28 -4.61 -1.81 -12.71
CA VAL A 28 -5.78 -2.69 -12.55
C VAL A 28 -6.23 -2.71 -11.08
N TYR A 29 -7.39 -2.10 -10.79
CA TYR A 29 -8.04 -2.26 -9.48
C TYR A 29 -8.82 -3.59 -9.46
N GLU A 30 -8.35 -4.56 -8.69
CA GLU A 30 -9.10 -5.79 -8.42
C GLU A 30 -9.96 -5.59 -7.16
N GLN A 31 -11.27 -5.54 -7.34
CA GLN A 31 -12.20 -5.35 -6.25
C GLN A 31 -12.06 -6.48 -5.21
N GLY A 32 -11.81 -6.12 -3.95
CA GLY A 32 -11.64 -7.08 -2.85
C GLY A 32 -10.23 -7.65 -2.72
N ARG A 33 -9.24 -7.15 -3.48
CA ARG A 33 -7.84 -7.56 -3.39
C ARG A 33 -6.98 -6.37 -2.97
N TYR A 34 -6.09 -6.61 -2.02
CA TYR A 34 -5.10 -5.62 -1.61
C TYR A 34 -4.01 -5.53 -2.69
N GLN A 35 -3.93 -4.41 -3.39
CA GLN A 35 -2.99 -4.16 -4.50
C GLN A 35 -1.71 -3.42 -4.07
N GLY A 36 -1.54 -3.18 -2.77
CA GLY A 36 -0.32 -2.59 -2.21
C GLY A 36 0.81 -3.60 -2.07
N LYS A 37 1.95 -3.16 -1.52
CA LYS A 37 3.03 -4.07 -1.13
C LYS A 37 2.50 -5.07 -0.11
N ALA A 38 2.59 -6.37 -0.37
CA ALA A 38 2.16 -7.39 0.56
C ALA A 38 2.71 -7.12 1.98
N ASP A 39 1.80 -7.00 2.94
CA ASP A 39 2.17 -6.82 4.34
C ASP A 39 2.87 -8.09 4.85
N THR A 40 4.01 -7.90 5.52
CA THR A 40 4.71 -8.98 6.18
C THR A 40 3.91 -9.41 7.40
N ARG A 41 3.56 -10.70 7.47
CA ARG A 41 2.78 -11.23 8.59
C ARG A 41 3.66 -11.26 9.84
N PRO A 42 3.11 -11.06 11.06
CA PRO A 42 3.90 -10.93 12.29
C PRO A 42 4.85 -12.11 12.57
N TRP A 43 4.49 -13.31 12.13
CA TRP A 43 5.30 -14.52 12.31
C TRP A 43 6.36 -14.73 11.22
N GLU A 44 6.37 -13.94 10.14
CA GLU A 44 7.36 -14.04 9.06
C GLU A 44 8.70 -13.37 9.40
N GLY A 45 8.74 -12.59 10.48
CA GLY A 45 9.98 -11.97 10.96
C GLY A 45 10.96 -12.99 11.57
N PRO A 46 12.23 -12.59 11.78
CA PRO A 46 13.30 -13.48 12.25
C PRO A 46 13.07 -14.08 13.65
N LEU A 47 12.18 -13.49 14.44
CA LEU A 47 11.83 -13.98 15.77
C LEU A 47 11.05 -15.30 15.72
N PHE A 48 10.23 -15.50 14.69
CA PHE A 48 9.38 -16.68 14.53
C PHE A 48 9.72 -17.48 13.25
N ASN A 49 10.51 -16.92 12.33
CA ASN A 49 11.00 -17.59 11.12
C ASN A 49 9.89 -18.27 10.30
N GLY A 50 8.72 -17.67 10.22
CA GLY A 50 7.56 -18.22 9.53
C GLY A 50 6.67 -19.14 10.37
N ASP A 51 7.07 -19.46 11.61
CA ASP A 51 6.27 -20.31 12.51
C ASP A 51 5.10 -19.53 13.12
N ARG A 52 3.94 -19.68 12.47
CA ARG A 52 2.68 -19.09 12.93
C ARG A 52 2.23 -19.66 14.27
N GLU A 53 2.43 -20.95 14.52
CA GLU A 53 1.94 -21.59 15.75
C GLU A 53 2.73 -21.11 16.96
N ALA A 54 4.05 -20.99 16.84
CA ALA A 54 4.90 -20.40 17.87
C ALA A 54 4.51 -18.93 18.16
N TRP A 55 4.19 -18.15 17.12
CA TRP A 55 3.71 -16.79 17.29
C TRP A 55 2.36 -16.73 18.02
N GLU A 56 1.37 -17.56 17.63
CA GLU A 56 0.06 -17.60 18.29
C GLU A 56 0.19 -18.02 19.77
N LYS A 57 1.02 -19.03 20.08
CA LYS A 57 1.32 -19.45 21.46
C LYS A 57 1.95 -18.31 22.27
N ALA A 58 2.91 -17.60 21.71
CA ALA A 58 3.54 -16.46 22.36
C ALA A 58 2.54 -15.32 22.63
N LEU A 59 1.63 -15.06 21.69
CA LEU A 59 0.57 -14.07 21.84
C LEU A 59 -0.39 -14.44 22.99
N MET A 60 -0.82 -15.69 23.05
CA MET A 60 -1.69 -16.20 24.11
C MET A 60 -1.02 -16.16 25.49
N SER A 61 0.26 -16.54 25.56
CA SER A 61 1.04 -16.45 26.79
C SER A 61 1.14 -15.00 27.29
N ARG A 62 1.43 -14.05 26.40
CA ARG A 62 1.44 -12.61 26.75
C ARG A 62 0.10 -12.16 27.29
N SER A 63 -1.00 -12.52 26.63
CA SER A 63 -2.34 -12.15 27.09
C SER A 63 -2.64 -12.69 28.49
N ARG A 64 -2.23 -13.92 28.80
CA ARG A 64 -2.44 -14.52 30.13
C ARG A 64 -1.61 -13.82 31.21
N ASN A 65 -0.36 -13.50 30.91
CA ASN A 65 0.55 -12.85 31.86
C ASN A 65 0.17 -11.39 32.16
N GLN A 66 -0.68 -10.77 31.32
CA GLN A 66 -1.23 -9.44 31.59
C GLN A 66 -2.55 -9.48 32.38
N SER A 67 -3.14 -10.66 32.59
CA SER A 67 -4.35 -10.79 33.38
C SER A 67 -4.03 -10.69 34.86
N GLU A 68 -4.59 -9.68 35.55
CA GLU A 68 -4.40 -9.50 37.00
C GLU A 68 -4.84 -10.73 37.81
N TYR A 69 -5.86 -11.46 37.35
CA TYR A 69 -6.27 -12.73 37.96
C TYR A 69 -5.12 -13.73 38.09
N ASN A 70 -4.22 -13.79 37.10
CA ASN A 70 -3.06 -14.68 37.14
C ASN A 70 -1.86 -14.07 37.87
N ARG A 71 -1.87 -12.78 38.17
CA ARG A 71 -0.74 -12.05 38.79
C ARG A 71 -0.86 -11.94 40.31
N ILE A 72 -2.08 -12.01 40.84
CA ILE A 72 -2.38 -11.81 42.28
C ILE A 72 -2.72 -13.10 43.03
N GLN A 73 -2.76 -14.24 42.34
CA GLN A 73 -2.97 -15.57 42.93
C GLN A 73 -1.64 -16.17 43.40
#